data_AF-A0A969S6H7-F1
#
_entry.id   AF-A0A969S6H7-F1
#
_cell.length_a   1.000
_cell.length_b   1.000
_cell.length_c   1.000
_cell.angle_alpha   90.00
_cell.angle_beta   90.00
_cell.angle_gamma   90.00
#
_symmetry.space_group_name_H-M   'P 1'
#
loop_
_entity.id
_entity.type
_entity.pdbx_description
1 polymer ?
#
loop_
_entity_poly.entity_id
_entity_poly.type
_entity_poly.pdbx_seq_one_letter_code
_entity_poly.pdbx_strand_id
1 'polypeptide(L)' 'HAVGFSAKGTVKRSDWGMKELLPFIGDDVEVLIEVEFNQRAANL' A
#
# COMPACT_ATOMS: atom_id res chain seq x y z
N HIS A 1 -3.84 11.12 22.15
CA HIS A 1 -2.63 10.36 21.75
C HIS A 1 -2.77 9.94 20.29
N ALA A 2 -1.66 9.80 19.57
CA ALA A 2 -1.64 9.32 18.18
C ALA A 2 -0.77 8.06 18.08
N VAL A 3 -1.14 7.13 17.20
CA VAL A 3 -0.37 5.92 16.89
C VAL A 3 -0.21 5.85 15.38
N GLY A 4 0.97 5.48 14.90
CA GLY A 4 1.21 5.32 13.47
C GLY A 4 2.01 4.06 13.17
N PHE A 5 1.95 3.62 11.92
CA PHE A 5 2.83 2.58 11.41
C PHE A 5 3.18 2.83 9.94
N SER A 6 4.30 2.25 9.53
CA SER A 6 4.74 2.16 8.15
C SER A 6 4.87 0.71 7.72
N ALA A 7 4.63 0.43 6.44
CA ALA A 7 4.84 -0.87 5.82
C ALA A 7 5.25 -0.71 4.35
N LYS A 8 6.07 -1.66 3.88
CA LYS A 8 6.44 -1.78 2.46
C LYS A 8 6.30 -3.21 1.99
N GLY A 9 5.96 -3.39 0.72
CA GLY A 9 5.89 -4.69 0.08
C GLY A 9 5.95 -4.57 -1.44
N THR A 10 6.17 -5.70 -2.11
CA THR A 10 6.18 -5.78 -3.56
C THR A 10 5.16 -6.81 -4.01
N VAL A 11 4.36 -6.46 -5.02
CA VAL A 11 3.40 -7.37 -5.66
C VAL A 11 3.67 -7.44 -7.15
N LYS A 12 3.26 -8.52 -7.80
CA LYS A 12 3.24 -8.58 -9.27
C LYS A 12 1.92 -8.05 -9.78
N ARG A 13 1.95 -7.03 -10.65
CA ARG A 13 0.71 -6.50 -11.25
C ARG A 13 0.00 -7.54 -12.12
N SER A 14 0.74 -8.47 -12.70
CA SER A 14 0.21 -9.55 -13.54
C SER A 14 -0.66 -10.55 -12.77
N ASP A 15 -0.42 -10.75 -11.48
CA ASP A 15 -1.25 -11.59 -10.59
C ASP A 15 -2.67 -11.01 -10.44
N TRP A 16 -2.83 -9.71 -10.71
CA TRP A 16 -4.10 -8.97 -10.62
C TRP A 16 -4.70 -8.67 -12.01
N GLY A 17 -4.26 -9.39 -13.04
CA GLY A 17 -4.79 -9.28 -14.40
C GLY A 17 -4.19 -8.16 -15.25
N MET A 18 -3.27 -7.34 -14.71
CA MET A 18 -2.56 -6.33 -15.49
C MET A 18 -1.42 -6.96 -16.29
N LYS A 19 -1.75 -7.63 -17.40
CA LYS A 19 -0.79 -8.39 -18.22
C LYS A 19 -0.28 -7.65 -19.46
N GLU A 20 -0.90 -6.53 -19.82
CA GLU A 20 -0.47 -5.72 -20.94
C GLU A 20 0.96 -5.21 -20.74
N LEU A 21 1.75 -5.23 -21.82
CA LEU A 21 3.12 -4.71 -21.86
C LEU A 21 4.13 -5.36 -20.90
N LEU A 22 3.89 -6.59 -20.40
CA LEU A 22 4.85 -7.30 -19.53
C LEU A 22 6.31 -7.34 -20.03
N PRO A 23 6.58 -7.46 -21.35
CA PRO A 23 7.96 -7.39 -21.85
C PRO A 23 8.61 -6.00 -21.75
N PHE A 24 7.81 -4.94 -21.58
CA PHE A 24 8.25 -3.54 -21.69
C PHE A 24 8.14 -2.76 -20.37
N ILE A 25 7.21 -3.14 -19.49
CA ILE A 25 6.98 -2.52 -18.18
C ILE A 25 7.12 -3.59 -17.12
N GLY A 26 8.00 -3.34 -16.14
CA GLY A 26 8.26 -4.23 -15.01
C GLY A 26 6.97 -4.74 -14.35
N ASP A 27 6.99 -6.00 -13.95
CA ASP A 27 5.84 -6.64 -13.32
C ASP A 27 5.76 -6.36 -11.81
N ASP A 28 6.92 -6.13 -11.17
CA ASP A 28 7.02 -5.83 -9.76
C ASP A 28 6.60 -4.38 -9.47
N VAL A 29 5.67 -4.23 -8.53
CA VAL A 29 5.15 -2.95 -8.05
C VAL A 29 5.43 -2.83 -6.57
N GLU A 30 6.19 -1.81 -6.17
CA GLU A 30 6.40 -1.47 -4.76
C GLU A 30 5.19 -0.71 -4.21
N VAL A 31 4.72 -1.15 -3.05
CA VAL A 31 3.61 -0.54 -2.32
C VAL A 31 4.15 -0.01 -1.00
N LEU A 32 3.99 1.29 -0.79
CA LEU A 32 4.37 1.99 0.43
C LEU A 32 3.09 2.40 1.17
N ILE A 33 2.97 1.99 2.44
CA ILE A 33 1.83 2.26 3.30
C ILE A 33 2.31 3.07 4.49
N GLU A 34 1.75 4.25 4.66
CA GLU A 34 1.99 5.14 5.80
C GLU A 34 0.65 5.47 6.44
N VAL A 35 0.50 5.23 7.74
CA VAL A 35 -0.77 5.44 8.44
C VAL A 35 -0.56 6.13 9.77
N GLU A 36 -1.44 7.09 10.05
CA GLU A 36 -1.57 7.76 11.32
C GLU A 36 -3.00 7.63 11.85
N PHE A 37 -3.14 7.22 13.11
CA PHE A 37 -4.40 7.10 13.82
C PHE A 37 -4.47 8.13 14.94
N ASN A 38 -5.45 9.03 14.82
CA ASN A 38 -5.78 9.98 15.85
C ASN A 38 -6.87 9.42 16.76
N GLN A 39 -6.65 9.45 18.08
CA GLN A 39 -7.68 9.05 19.04
C GLN A 39 -8.88 9.99 18.90
N ARG A 40 -10.04 9.43 18.55
CA ARG A 40 -11.30 10.19 18.53
C ARG A 40 -11.63 10.61 19.97
N ALA A 41 -11.86 11.91 20.19
CA ALA A 41 -12.41 12.35 21.46
C ALA A 41 -13.79 11.72 21.64
N ALA A 42 -13.97 10.95 22.72
CA ALA A 42 -15.29 10.49 23.12
C ALA A 42 -16.02 11.71 23.70
N ASN A 43 -17.05 12.19 23.02
CA ASN A 43 -17.99 13.12 23.61
C ASN A 43 -18.88 12.29 24.55
N LEU A 44 -18.63 12.41 25.86
CA LEU A 44 -19.53 11.98 26.93
C LEU A 44 -20.40 13.16 27.36
#